data_AF-A0A1X1FFD6-F1
#
_entry.id   AF-A0A1X1FFD6-F1
#
_cell.length_a   1.000
_cell.length_b   1.000
_cell.length_c   1.000
_cell.angle_alpha   90.00
_cell.angle_beta   90.00
_cell.angle_gamma   90.00
#
_symmetry.space_group_name_H-M   'P 1'
#
loop_
_entity.id
_entity.type
_entity.pdbx_description
1 polymer ?
#
loop_
_entity_poly.entity_id
_entity_poly.type
_entity_poly.pdbx_seq_one_letter_code
_entity_poly.pdbx_strand_id
1 'polypeptide(L)'
;MTLKVGVIGATGMAGSAIVNEAVRRGFEVTGFVRNADKARDMLPDGVKLVTKDAFEIQRVDISDLDVLVDAFATHDMSQAYKHVDLAARLVELAKDTDKPRLFFILGAASLETGNGHRLIDKLEKMPNNESFIEVPRQQFKEYQLLMNTKNVNWVAVSPSANFKPGDATDFVLGKDSLLTNAAGKSEITSETMAKVINDEMEHPTHHNERFTAVGQ
;
A
#
# COMPACT_ATOMS: atom_id res chain seq x y z
N MET A 1 11.51 -22.05 1.22
CA MET A 1 12.07 -21.03 0.31
C MET A 1 11.75 -19.68 0.94
N THR A 2 12.69 -18.75 0.93
CA THR A 2 12.48 -17.39 1.45
C THR A 2 11.61 -16.57 0.49
N LEU A 3 10.69 -15.76 1.02
CA LEU A 3 9.82 -14.90 0.22
C LEU A 3 10.63 -13.77 -0.43
N LYS A 4 10.45 -13.55 -1.74
CA LYS A 4 11.05 -12.44 -2.49
C LYS A 4 10.06 -11.30 -2.65
N VAL A 5 10.36 -10.15 -2.05
CA VAL A 5 9.44 -9.01 -1.97
C VAL A 5 10.04 -7.80 -2.66
N GLY A 6 9.31 -7.23 -3.62
CA GLY A 6 9.59 -5.91 -4.18
C GLY A 6 8.78 -4.83 -3.47
N VAL A 7 9.38 -3.67 -3.20
CA VAL A 7 8.66 -2.52 -2.62
C VAL A 7 8.88 -1.27 -3.48
N ILE A 8 7.82 -0.79 -4.11
CA ILE A 8 7.78 0.51 -4.80
C ILE A 8 7.59 1.60 -3.75
N GLY A 9 8.37 2.67 -3.84
CA GLY A 9 8.32 3.73 -2.83
C GLY A 9 9.03 3.34 -1.53
N ALA A 10 10.05 2.47 -1.61
CA ALA A 10 10.73 1.88 -0.45
C ALA A 10 11.32 2.88 0.56
N THR A 11 11.55 4.14 0.18
CA THR A 11 12.05 5.21 1.08
C THR A 11 10.97 6.14 1.63
N GLY A 12 9.70 5.91 1.28
CA GLY A 12 8.55 6.60 1.85
C GLY A 12 8.15 6.00 3.20
N MET A 13 7.29 6.70 3.95
CA MET A 13 6.88 6.32 5.31
C MET A 13 6.40 4.86 5.43
N ALA A 14 5.47 4.44 4.58
CA ALA A 14 4.98 3.06 4.59
C ALA A 14 6.03 2.09 4.01
N GLY A 15 6.65 2.46 2.89
CA GLY A 15 7.63 1.62 2.20
C GLY A 15 8.82 1.25 3.08
N SER A 16 9.41 2.20 3.81
CA SER A 16 10.58 1.92 4.66
C SER A 16 10.21 1.04 5.85
N ALA A 17 9.04 1.25 6.46
CA ALA A 17 8.55 0.39 7.53
C ALA A 17 8.31 -1.05 7.04
N ILE A 18 7.74 -1.22 5.84
CA ILE A 18 7.51 -2.53 5.22
C ILE A 18 8.84 -3.24 4.92
N VAL A 19 9.83 -2.52 4.36
CA VAL A 19 11.17 -3.05 4.09
C VAL A 19 11.84 -3.50 5.39
N ASN A 20 11.80 -2.68 6.44
CA ASN A 20 12.39 -3.01 7.74
C ASN A 20 11.81 -4.30 8.33
N GLU A 21 10.47 -4.40 8.33
CA GLU A 21 9.78 -5.58 8.85
C GLU A 21 10.06 -6.83 7.99
N ALA A 22 10.07 -6.69 6.65
CA ALA A 22 10.38 -7.78 5.74
C ALA A 22 11.80 -8.33 5.94
N VAL A 23 12.80 -7.45 6.07
CA VAL A 23 14.18 -7.84 6.36
C VAL A 23 14.28 -8.51 7.73
N ARG A 24 13.57 -8.02 8.75
CA ARG A 24 13.51 -8.63 10.09
C ARG A 24 12.96 -10.06 10.05
N ARG A 25 12.03 -10.36 9.15
CA ARG A 25 11.48 -11.70 8.90
C ARG A 25 12.37 -12.58 8.01
N GLY A 26 13.47 -12.03 7.50
CA GLY A 26 14.41 -12.74 6.65
C GLY A 26 13.98 -12.85 5.19
N PHE A 27 13.05 -12.00 4.72
CA PHE A 27 12.65 -11.95 3.31
C PHE A 27 13.77 -11.40 2.43
N GLU A 28 13.82 -11.82 1.17
CA GLU A 28 14.69 -11.21 0.16
C GLU A 28 14.02 -9.96 -0.39
N VAL A 29 14.51 -8.78 0.00
CA VAL A 29 13.85 -7.50 -0.34
C VAL A 29 14.56 -6.79 -1.49
N THR A 30 13.78 -6.35 -2.46
CA THR A 30 14.18 -5.43 -3.53
C THR A 30 13.43 -4.10 -3.37
N GLY A 31 14.14 -3.02 -3.08
CA GLY A 31 13.58 -1.67 -3.02
C GLY A 31 13.66 -0.95 -4.37
N PHE A 32 12.52 -0.54 -4.92
CA PHE A 32 12.44 0.33 -6.09
C PHE A 32 12.42 1.80 -5.65
N VAL A 33 13.47 2.54 -6.02
CA VAL A 33 13.74 3.88 -5.50
C VAL A 33 14.17 4.84 -6.61
N ARG A 34 13.94 6.14 -6.39
CA ARG A 34 14.43 7.20 -7.31
C ARG A 34 15.83 7.71 -6.95
N ASN A 35 16.23 7.55 -5.68
CA ASN A 35 17.53 8.01 -5.18
C ASN A 35 18.18 6.86 -4.40
N ALA A 36 19.23 6.28 -4.99
CA ALA A 36 19.95 5.13 -4.43
C ALA A 36 20.70 5.49 -3.14
N ASP A 37 21.30 6.67 -3.07
CA ASP A 37 22.14 7.07 -1.93
C ASP A 37 21.27 7.29 -0.69
N LYS A 38 20.16 8.03 -0.84
CA LYS A 38 19.13 8.14 0.19
C LYS A 38 18.63 6.78 0.67
N ALA A 39 18.47 5.83 -0.26
CA ALA A 39 18.00 4.50 0.08
C ALA A 39 19.04 3.71 0.89
N ARG A 40 20.34 3.80 0.55
CA ARG A 40 21.41 3.16 1.34
C ARG A 40 21.55 3.73 2.74
N ASP A 41 21.29 5.03 2.91
CA ASP A 41 21.34 5.67 4.24
C ASP A 41 20.13 5.31 5.12
N MET A 42 18.98 5.01 4.52
CA MET A 42 17.71 4.82 5.25
C MET A 42 17.29 3.36 5.42
N LEU A 43 17.65 2.49 4.49
CA LEU A 43 17.18 1.10 4.46
C LEU A 43 18.25 0.16 5.07
N PRO A 44 17.81 -0.96 5.66
CA PRO A 44 18.72 -1.91 6.27
C PRO A 44 19.64 -2.55 5.24
N ASP A 45 20.79 -3.04 5.71
CA ASP A 45 21.72 -3.80 4.90
C ASP A 45 21.06 -5.04 4.28
N GLY A 46 21.54 -5.44 3.10
CA GLY A 46 21.03 -6.61 2.38
C GLY A 46 19.81 -6.35 1.49
N VAL A 47 19.21 -5.15 1.54
CA VAL A 47 18.18 -4.74 0.57
C VAL A 47 18.82 -4.52 -0.80
N LYS A 48 18.33 -5.24 -1.82
CA LYS A 48 18.71 -4.99 -3.22
C LYS A 48 18.04 -3.70 -3.68
N LEU A 49 18.78 -2.80 -4.31
CA LEU A 49 18.23 -1.53 -4.79
C LEU A 49 18.11 -1.52 -6.31
N VAL A 50 16.91 -1.21 -6.80
CA VAL A 50 16.66 -0.90 -8.21
C VAL A 50 16.35 0.59 -8.30
N THR A 51 17.25 1.34 -8.94
CA THR A 51 17.09 2.79 -9.09
C THR A 51 16.34 3.08 -10.37
N LYS A 52 15.02 3.23 -10.27
CA LYS A 52 14.09 3.35 -11.40
C LYS A 52 12.82 4.05 -10.94
N ASP A 53 12.22 4.88 -11.80
CA ASP A 53 10.91 5.44 -11.50
C ASP A 53 9.84 4.33 -11.53
N ALA A 54 8.81 4.44 -10.68
CA ALA A 54 7.74 3.44 -10.62
C ALA A 54 7.06 3.20 -11.98
N PHE A 55 6.94 4.26 -12.79
CA PHE A 55 6.33 4.20 -14.12
C PHE A 55 7.25 3.58 -15.19
N GLU A 56 8.53 3.38 -14.88
CA GLU A 56 9.51 2.77 -15.78
C GLU A 56 9.69 1.27 -15.50
N ILE A 57 9.14 0.75 -14.40
CA ILE A 57 9.18 -0.68 -14.06
C ILE A 57 8.62 -1.52 -15.21
N GLN A 58 9.31 -2.59 -15.55
CA GLN A 58 8.98 -3.56 -16.59
C GLN A 58 8.80 -4.95 -15.99
N ARG A 59 8.18 -5.87 -16.75
CA ARG A 59 7.94 -7.25 -16.30
C ARG A 59 9.20 -7.97 -15.86
N VAL A 60 10.34 -7.75 -16.53
CA VAL A 60 11.64 -8.34 -16.18
C VAL A 60 12.16 -7.88 -14.82
N ASP A 61 11.78 -6.68 -14.36
CA ASP A 61 12.22 -6.17 -13.07
C ASP A 61 11.51 -6.87 -11.89
N ILE A 62 10.35 -7.49 -12.16
CA ILE A 62 9.46 -8.04 -11.14
C ILE A 62 9.17 -9.54 -11.31
N SER A 63 9.70 -10.18 -12.36
CA SER A 63 9.41 -11.58 -12.71
C SER A 63 9.86 -12.59 -11.68
N ASP A 64 10.90 -12.24 -10.91
CA ASP A 64 11.50 -13.10 -9.90
C ASP A 64 10.92 -12.87 -8.50
N LEU A 65 9.95 -11.96 -8.36
CA LEU A 65 9.32 -11.62 -7.09
C LEU A 65 8.13 -12.53 -6.79
N ASP A 66 7.93 -12.84 -5.52
CA ASP A 66 6.70 -13.48 -5.04
C ASP A 66 5.61 -12.44 -4.79
N VAL A 67 5.97 -11.28 -4.26
CA VAL A 67 5.07 -10.16 -3.98
C VAL A 67 5.70 -8.85 -4.43
N LEU A 68 4.88 -7.96 -5.02
CA LEU A 68 5.24 -6.57 -5.31
C LEU A 68 4.30 -5.64 -4.56
N VAL A 69 4.83 -4.89 -3.61
CA VAL A 69 4.09 -3.90 -2.83
C VAL A 69 4.16 -2.54 -3.50
N ASP A 70 2.99 -1.97 -3.82
CA ASP A 70 2.84 -0.57 -4.22
C ASP A 70 2.63 0.31 -2.98
N ALA A 71 3.71 0.94 -2.52
CA ALA A 71 3.69 1.98 -1.50
C ALA A 71 3.94 3.38 -2.09
N PHE A 72 3.58 3.59 -3.37
CA PHE A 72 3.63 4.91 -3.99
C PHE A 72 2.74 5.91 -3.24
N ALA A 73 3.26 7.13 -3.09
CA ALA A 73 2.52 8.25 -2.54
C ALA A 73 2.99 9.55 -3.19
N THR A 74 2.09 10.53 -3.27
CA THR A 74 2.39 11.89 -3.70
C THR A 74 1.80 12.91 -2.74
N HIS A 75 2.56 13.98 -2.48
CA HIS A 75 2.07 15.16 -1.76
C HIS A 75 1.66 16.28 -2.72
N ASP A 76 1.94 16.11 -4.01
CA ASP A 76 1.48 17.01 -5.07
C ASP A 76 0.12 16.51 -5.58
N MET A 77 -0.93 17.27 -5.28
CA MET A 77 -2.31 16.93 -5.68
C MET A 77 -2.48 16.91 -7.21
N SER A 78 -1.67 17.68 -7.96
CA SER A 78 -1.69 17.62 -9.43
C SER A 78 -1.24 16.26 -9.95
N GLN A 79 -0.52 15.48 -9.14
CA GLN A 79 0.00 14.16 -9.47
C GLN A 79 -0.83 13.02 -8.86
N ALA A 80 -1.94 13.30 -8.18
CA ALA A 80 -2.74 12.28 -7.51
C ALA A 80 -3.24 11.19 -8.48
N TYR A 81 -3.47 11.53 -9.74
CA TYR A 81 -3.88 10.59 -10.79
C TYR A 81 -2.90 9.42 -10.98
N LYS A 82 -1.63 9.61 -10.59
CA LYS A 82 -0.59 8.58 -10.67
C LYS A 82 -0.89 7.33 -9.85
N HIS A 83 -1.73 7.42 -8.81
CA HIS A 83 -2.20 6.23 -8.10
C HIS A 83 -2.94 5.25 -9.04
N VAL A 84 -3.87 5.78 -9.85
CA VAL A 84 -4.64 4.97 -10.80
C VAL A 84 -3.75 4.49 -11.94
N ASP A 85 -2.94 5.38 -12.51
CA ASP A 85 -2.08 5.05 -13.66
C ASP A 85 -1.03 3.98 -13.30
N LEU A 86 -0.42 4.08 -12.12
CA LEU A 86 0.54 3.09 -11.66
C LEU A 86 -0.13 1.75 -11.42
N ALA A 87 -1.28 1.71 -10.73
CA ALA A 87 -2.02 0.48 -10.51
C ALA A 87 -2.42 -0.21 -11.81
N ALA A 88 -2.93 0.56 -12.80
CA ALA A 88 -3.27 0.04 -14.12
C ALA A 88 -2.06 -0.61 -14.81
N ARG A 89 -0.89 0.05 -14.74
CA ARG A 89 0.35 -0.47 -15.31
C ARG A 89 0.79 -1.76 -14.62
N LEU A 90 0.82 -1.78 -13.28
CA LEU A 90 1.26 -2.94 -12.51
C LEU A 90 0.35 -4.15 -12.76
N VAL A 91 -0.97 -3.92 -12.81
CA VAL A 91 -1.98 -4.92 -13.19
C VAL A 91 -1.67 -5.53 -14.56
N GLU A 92 -1.39 -4.71 -15.57
CA GLU A 92 -1.04 -5.23 -16.91
C GLU A 92 0.30 -6.00 -16.90
N LEU A 93 1.28 -5.55 -16.12
CA LEU A 93 2.57 -6.23 -16.00
C LEU A 93 2.48 -7.61 -15.33
N ALA A 94 1.51 -7.81 -14.42
CA ALA A 94 1.31 -9.08 -13.71
C ALA A 94 0.13 -9.92 -14.27
N LYS A 95 -0.49 -9.46 -15.36
CA LYS A 95 -1.63 -10.15 -15.96
C LYS A 95 -1.26 -11.54 -16.48
N ASP A 96 -2.22 -12.46 -16.28
CA ASP A 96 -2.14 -13.87 -16.66
C ASP A 96 -0.91 -14.58 -16.05
N THR A 97 -0.50 -14.13 -14.86
CA THR A 97 0.56 -14.75 -14.06
C THR A 97 0.14 -14.87 -12.60
N ASP A 98 0.61 -15.92 -11.93
CA ASP A 98 0.36 -16.12 -10.50
C ASP A 98 1.29 -15.28 -9.61
N LYS A 99 2.44 -14.83 -10.16
CA LYS A 99 3.48 -14.07 -9.49
C LYS A 99 4.02 -12.92 -10.36
N PRO A 100 4.34 -11.77 -9.75
CA PRO A 100 4.17 -11.48 -8.32
C PRO A 100 2.69 -11.25 -7.96
N ARG A 101 2.32 -11.58 -6.73
CA ARG A 101 1.08 -11.05 -6.12
C ARG A 101 1.26 -9.54 -5.95
N LEU A 102 0.32 -8.75 -6.46
CA LEU A 102 0.35 -7.30 -6.29
C LEU A 102 -0.31 -6.92 -4.96
N PHE A 103 0.36 -6.11 -4.15
CA PHE A 103 -0.14 -5.64 -2.88
C PHE A 103 -0.24 -4.11 -2.90
N PHE A 104 -1.45 -3.57 -2.90
CA PHE A 104 -1.68 -2.12 -2.96
C PHE A 104 -1.96 -1.52 -1.57
N ILE A 105 -1.32 -0.39 -1.28
CA ILE A 105 -1.70 0.46 -0.15
C ILE A 105 -2.60 1.58 -0.67
N LEU A 106 -3.89 1.46 -0.38
CA LEU A 106 -4.91 2.43 -0.79
C LEU A 106 -5.04 3.57 0.24
N GLY A 107 -6.10 4.37 0.09
CA GLY A 107 -6.55 5.31 1.10
C GLY A 107 -7.73 4.79 1.91
N ALA A 108 -8.01 5.44 3.04
CA ALA A 108 -9.18 5.17 3.87
C ALA A 108 -10.51 5.62 3.22
N ALA A 109 -10.44 6.42 2.15
CA ALA A 109 -11.58 7.11 1.55
C ALA A 109 -12.70 6.18 1.05
N SER A 110 -12.35 4.97 0.62
CA SER A 110 -13.29 3.95 0.13
C SER A 110 -13.95 3.14 1.24
N LEU A 111 -13.55 3.32 2.51
CA LEU A 111 -14.13 2.61 3.65
C LEU A 111 -15.52 3.17 3.99
N GLU A 112 -16.42 2.28 4.40
CA GLU A 112 -17.78 2.58 4.82
C GLU A 112 -17.81 3.22 6.20
N THR A 113 -18.61 4.26 6.36
CA THR A 113 -18.83 4.95 7.65
C THR A 113 -20.18 4.60 8.28
N GLY A 114 -20.92 3.67 7.66
CA GLY A 114 -22.27 3.28 8.03
C GLY A 114 -23.35 3.93 7.17
N ASN A 115 -24.58 3.39 7.22
CA ASN A 115 -25.77 3.91 6.52
C ASN A 115 -25.59 4.11 5.00
N GLY A 116 -24.77 3.28 4.35
CA GLY A 116 -24.50 3.37 2.91
C GLY A 116 -23.55 4.51 2.50
N HIS A 117 -22.91 5.19 3.47
CA HIS A 117 -21.94 6.25 3.21
C HIS A 117 -20.50 5.76 3.30
N ARG A 118 -19.62 6.37 2.52
CA ARG A 118 -18.17 6.17 2.58
C ARG A 118 -17.47 7.40 3.14
N LEU A 119 -16.23 7.21 3.60
CA LEU A 119 -15.43 8.31 4.16
C LEU A 119 -15.25 9.46 3.14
N ILE A 120 -15.09 9.14 1.86
CA ILE A 120 -14.99 10.15 0.79
C ILE A 120 -16.17 11.13 0.76
N ASP A 121 -17.40 10.66 1.02
CA ASP A 121 -18.61 11.51 1.02
C ASP A 121 -18.53 12.63 2.08
N LYS A 122 -17.83 12.36 3.18
CA LYS A 122 -17.55 13.33 4.24
C LYS A 122 -16.38 14.23 3.86
N LEU A 123 -15.27 13.66 3.36
CA LEU A 123 -14.07 14.41 2.99
C LEU A 123 -14.37 15.47 1.91
N GLU A 124 -15.20 15.14 0.92
CA GLU A 124 -15.57 16.06 -0.16
C GLU A 124 -16.40 17.26 0.32
N LYS A 125 -17.06 17.14 1.47
CA LYS A 125 -17.86 18.21 2.09
C LYS A 125 -17.07 19.03 3.11
N MET A 126 -15.84 18.64 3.43
CA MET A 126 -15.00 19.41 4.35
C MET A 126 -14.61 20.76 3.73
N PRO A 127 -14.67 21.86 4.49
CA PRO A 127 -14.18 23.14 4.01
C PRO A 127 -12.66 23.08 3.78
N ASN A 128 -12.17 23.80 2.77
CA ASN A 128 -10.74 23.93 2.44
C ASN A 128 -10.04 22.59 2.14
N ASN A 129 -10.75 21.64 1.51
CA ASN A 129 -10.24 20.30 1.22
C ASN A 129 -9.35 20.23 -0.03
N GLU A 130 -9.21 21.32 -0.80
CA GLU A 130 -8.48 21.39 -2.06
C GLU A 130 -7.00 20.99 -1.91
N SER A 131 -6.45 21.19 -0.70
CA SER A 131 -5.07 20.83 -0.36
C SER A 131 -4.82 19.32 -0.26
N PHE A 132 -5.86 18.50 -0.11
CA PHE A 132 -5.70 17.06 0.11
C PHE A 132 -6.68 16.16 -0.64
N ILE A 133 -7.83 16.65 -1.11
CA ILE A 133 -8.95 15.81 -1.55
C ILE A 133 -8.67 14.95 -2.80
N GLU A 134 -7.73 15.37 -3.65
CA GLU A 134 -7.43 14.66 -4.89
C GLU A 134 -6.82 13.28 -4.65
N VAL A 135 -5.96 13.10 -3.63
CA VAL A 135 -5.41 11.77 -3.31
C VAL A 135 -6.51 10.78 -2.87
N PRO A 136 -7.37 11.07 -1.88
CA PRO A 136 -8.55 10.27 -1.54
C PRO A 136 -9.44 9.92 -2.74
N ARG A 137 -9.69 10.87 -3.65
CA ARG A 137 -10.48 10.63 -4.87
C ARG A 137 -9.81 9.63 -5.79
N GLN A 138 -8.51 9.80 -6.05
CA GLN A 138 -7.78 8.96 -6.99
C GLN A 138 -7.51 7.56 -6.41
N GLN A 139 -7.22 7.43 -5.12
CA GLN A 139 -7.12 6.12 -4.47
C GLN A 139 -8.47 5.40 -4.36
N PHE A 140 -9.60 6.13 -4.31
CA PHE A 140 -10.91 5.48 -4.43
C PHE A 140 -11.14 4.95 -5.85
N LYS A 141 -10.73 5.70 -6.90
CA LYS A 141 -10.75 5.21 -8.28
C LYS A 141 -9.80 4.04 -8.50
N GLU A 142 -8.64 4.05 -7.86
CA GLU A 142 -7.67 2.96 -7.86
C GLU A 142 -8.33 1.68 -7.31
N TYR A 143 -9.02 1.77 -6.17
CA TYR A 143 -9.79 0.65 -5.65
C TYR A 143 -10.85 0.15 -6.66
N GLN A 144 -11.59 1.07 -7.30
CA GLN A 144 -12.57 0.70 -8.32
C GLN A 144 -11.92 -0.01 -9.52
N LEU A 145 -10.72 0.40 -9.94
CA LEU A 145 -9.95 -0.27 -10.98
C LEU A 145 -9.59 -1.71 -10.57
N LEU A 146 -9.09 -1.90 -9.35
CA LEU A 146 -8.73 -3.23 -8.84
C LEU A 146 -9.94 -4.16 -8.78
N MET A 147 -11.09 -3.68 -8.31
CA MET A 147 -12.33 -4.45 -8.26
C MET A 147 -12.84 -4.90 -9.65
N ASN A 148 -12.48 -4.19 -10.71
CA ASN A 148 -12.83 -4.54 -12.09
C ASN A 148 -11.74 -5.34 -12.81
N THR A 149 -10.59 -5.55 -12.16
CA THR A 149 -9.46 -6.29 -12.73
C THR A 149 -9.72 -7.80 -12.67
N LYS A 150 -9.34 -8.51 -13.74
CA LYS A 150 -9.45 -9.96 -13.85
C LYS A 150 -8.10 -10.58 -14.21
N ASN A 151 -7.91 -11.85 -13.87
CA ASN A 151 -6.70 -12.63 -14.17
C ASN A 151 -5.40 -12.01 -13.62
N VAL A 152 -5.48 -11.37 -12.45
CA VAL A 152 -4.34 -10.83 -11.72
C VAL A 152 -4.49 -11.20 -10.27
N ASN A 153 -3.42 -11.71 -9.65
CA ASN A 153 -3.38 -11.96 -8.21
C ASN A 153 -3.09 -10.65 -7.48
N TRP A 154 -4.12 -10.02 -6.91
CA TRP A 154 -3.97 -8.76 -6.17
C TRP A 154 -4.63 -8.83 -4.79
N VAL A 155 -4.11 -8.03 -3.88
CA VAL A 155 -4.70 -7.72 -2.58
C VAL A 155 -4.48 -6.24 -2.30
N ALA A 156 -5.39 -5.62 -1.55
CA ALA A 156 -5.24 -4.24 -1.14
C ALA A 156 -5.53 -4.06 0.34
N VAL A 157 -4.83 -3.12 0.96
CA VAL A 157 -5.12 -2.66 2.33
C VAL A 157 -5.46 -1.18 2.32
N SER A 158 -6.61 -0.83 2.91
CA SER A 158 -6.90 0.56 3.27
C SER A 158 -6.41 0.81 4.70
N PRO A 159 -5.56 1.82 4.95
CA PRO A 159 -5.24 2.20 6.32
C PRO A 159 -6.46 2.78 7.04
N SER A 160 -6.35 2.93 8.36
CA SER A 160 -7.25 3.77 9.15
C SER A 160 -7.19 5.24 8.70
N ALA A 161 -8.20 6.04 9.09
CA ALA A 161 -8.31 7.44 8.63
C ALA A 161 -7.09 8.30 9.00
N ASN A 162 -6.47 8.05 10.16
CA ASN A 162 -5.20 8.65 10.54
C ASN A 162 -4.07 7.63 10.38
N PHE A 163 -3.32 7.73 9.28
CA PHE A 163 -2.13 6.93 9.04
C PHE A 163 -0.87 7.77 9.26
N LYS A 164 -0.09 7.44 10.29
CA LYS A 164 1.03 8.27 10.75
C LYS A 164 2.31 7.47 10.98
N PRO A 165 3.49 8.11 11.02
CA PRO A 165 4.70 7.45 11.50
C PRO A 165 4.54 7.00 12.95
N GLY A 166 5.11 5.85 13.30
CA GLY A 166 5.20 5.39 14.68
C GLY A 166 5.43 3.90 14.81
N ASP A 167 5.69 3.48 16.04
CA ASP A 167 6.05 2.12 16.42
C ASP A 167 4.89 1.13 16.22
N ALA A 168 5.22 -0.14 16.07
CA ALA A 168 4.23 -1.21 15.95
C ALA A 168 3.42 -1.38 17.24
N THR A 169 2.11 -1.54 17.07
CA THR A 169 1.13 -1.83 18.12
C THR A 169 0.37 -3.12 17.78
N ASP A 170 -0.46 -3.58 18.70
CA ASP A 170 -1.51 -4.53 18.33
C ASP A 170 -2.50 -3.88 17.35
N PHE A 171 -3.19 -4.71 16.58
CA PHE A 171 -4.15 -4.26 15.58
C PHE A 171 -5.35 -5.19 15.48
N VAL A 172 -6.43 -4.66 14.92
CA VAL A 172 -7.62 -5.42 14.54
C VAL A 172 -7.82 -5.27 13.04
N LEU A 173 -8.07 -6.40 12.37
CA LEU A 173 -8.42 -6.43 10.95
C LEU A 173 -9.92 -6.24 10.76
N GLY A 174 -10.27 -5.66 9.63
CA GLY A 174 -11.64 -5.58 9.13
C GLY A 174 -11.67 -5.65 7.62
N LYS A 175 -12.87 -5.53 7.07
CA LYS A 175 -13.07 -5.60 5.62
C LYS A 175 -13.31 -4.21 5.02
N ASP A 176 -14.58 -3.80 4.97
CA ASP A 176 -14.99 -2.61 4.24
C ASP A 176 -15.35 -1.42 5.12
N SER A 177 -15.54 -1.62 6.42
CA SER A 177 -15.93 -0.53 7.34
C SER A 177 -14.72 0.20 7.91
N LEU A 178 -14.85 1.52 8.07
CA LEU A 178 -13.88 2.35 8.77
C LEU A 178 -13.87 1.96 10.25
N LEU A 179 -12.77 1.38 10.69
CA LEU A 179 -12.62 0.92 12.06
C LEU A 179 -12.19 2.05 12.99
N THR A 180 -12.55 1.91 14.27
CA THR A 180 -12.06 2.74 15.37
C THR A 180 -11.53 1.85 16.49
N ASN A 181 -10.50 2.30 17.18
CA ASN A 181 -9.94 1.62 18.35
C ASN A 181 -10.77 1.89 19.61
N ALA A 182 -10.35 1.32 20.75
CA ALA A 182 -11.03 1.49 22.03
C ALA A 182 -11.17 2.96 22.49
N ALA A 183 -10.31 3.86 21.99
CA ALA A 183 -10.38 5.29 22.25
C ALA A 183 -11.28 6.06 21.26
N GLY A 184 -12.00 5.35 20.37
CA GLY A 184 -12.87 5.93 19.35
C GLY A 184 -12.11 6.58 18.19
N LYS A 185 -10.81 6.29 18.02
CA LYS A 185 -9.97 6.86 16.96
C LYS A 185 -9.77 5.85 15.84
N SER A 186 -9.91 6.30 14.59
CA SER A 186 -9.46 5.54 13.42
C SER A 186 -8.01 5.88 13.16
N GLU A 187 -7.09 5.09 13.70
CA GLU A 187 -5.64 5.37 13.66
C GLU A 187 -4.82 4.10 13.45
N ILE A 188 -3.74 4.21 12.68
CA ILE A 188 -2.74 3.15 12.54
C ILE A 188 -1.35 3.78 12.31
N THR A 189 -0.30 3.14 12.84
CA THR A 189 1.08 3.59 12.63
C THR A 189 1.72 2.90 11.42
N SER A 190 2.81 3.47 10.89
CA SER A 190 3.59 2.90 9.79
C SER A 190 4.10 1.50 10.08
N GLU A 191 4.59 1.24 11.30
CA GLU A 191 5.12 -0.07 11.66
C GLU A 191 4.00 -1.09 11.93
N THR A 192 2.85 -0.67 12.49
CA THR A 192 1.68 -1.54 12.58
C THR A 192 1.19 -1.93 11.19
N MET A 193 1.12 -0.99 10.25
CA MET A 193 0.75 -1.29 8.87
C MET A 193 1.77 -2.21 8.19
N ALA A 194 3.07 -2.02 8.46
CA ALA A 194 4.10 -2.91 7.95
C ALA A 194 3.93 -4.35 8.46
N LYS A 195 3.58 -4.52 9.75
CA LYS A 195 3.27 -5.84 10.33
C LYS A 195 2.06 -6.47 9.65
N VAL A 196 0.97 -5.71 9.49
CA VAL A 196 -0.26 -6.16 8.79
C VAL A 196 0.06 -6.66 7.37
N ILE A 197 0.81 -5.89 6.60
CA ILE A 197 1.16 -6.24 5.21
C ILE A 197 2.07 -7.46 5.19
N ASN A 198 3.10 -7.51 6.04
CA ASN A 198 4.03 -8.65 6.08
C ASN A 198 3.35 -9.94 6.57
N ASP A 199 2.42 -9.87 7.53
CA ASP A 199 1.61 -11.01 7.96
C ASP A 199 0.79 -11.58 6.79
N GLU A 200 0.14 -10.73 6.00
CA GLU A 200 -0.65 -11.14 4.83
C GLU A 200 0.22 -11.61 3.64
N MET A 201 1.46 -11.13 3.52
CA MET A 201 2.43 -11.64 2.55
C MET A 201 2.91 -13.05 2.91
N GLU A 202 3.16 -13.29 4.20
CA GLU A 202 3.67 -14.56 4.72
C GLU A 202 2.59 -15.64 4.79
N HIS A 203 1.38 -15.25 5.20
CA HIS A 203 0.22 -16.11 5.36
C HIS A 203 -1.00 -15.51 4.64
N PRO A 204 -1.08 -15.64 3.30
CA PRO A 204 -2.18 -15.08 2.52
C PRO A 204 -3.54 -15.57 2.99
N THR A 205 -4.44 -14.65 3.33
CA THR A 205 -5.84 -14.93 3.67
C THR A 205 -6.85 -14.17 2.81
N HIS A 206 -6.43 -13.09 2.16
CA HIS A 206 -7.29 -12.23 1.34
C HIS A 206 -6.98 -12.41 -0.15
N HIS A 207 -7.97 -12.57 -1.00
CA HIS A 207 -7.75 -12.80 -2.43
C HIS A 207 -8.65 -11.92 -3.29
N ASN A 208 -8.03 -11.06 -4.10
CA ASN A 208 -8.73 -10.13 -5.00
C ASN A 208 -9.77 -9.28 -4.28
N GLU A 209 -9.41 -8.82 -3.09
CA GLU A 209 -10.24 -7.97 -2.25
C GLU A 209 -9.41 -6.92 -1.51
N ARG A 210 -10.12 -5.94 -0.95
CA ARG A 210 -9.56 -4.99 0.02
C ARG A 210 -9.90 -5.45 1.42
N PHE A 211 -8.94 -5.30 2.33
CA PHE A 211 -9.17 -5.34 3.78
C PHE A 211 -8.64 -4.06 4.45
N THR A 212 -8.84 -3.91 5.76
CA THR A 212 -8.39 -2.74 6.52
C THR A 212 -7.89 -3.15 7.91
N ALA A 213 -7.21 -2.23 8.58
CA ALA A 213 -6.71 -2.42 9.93
C ALA A 213 -6.76 -1.14 10.75
N VAL A 214 -6.93 -1.29 12.06
CA VAL A 214 -6.81 -0.22 13.06
C VAL A 214 -5.84 -0.64 14.16
N GLY A 215 -4.94 0.26 14.55
CA GLY A 215 -4.05 0.07 15.68
C GLY A 215 -4.79 0.23 17.01
N GLN A 216 -4.45 -0.61 17.98
CA GLN A 216 -5.01 -0.57 19.34
C GLN A 216 -4.21 0.34 20.27
#